data_AF-A0A444S9Z4-F1
#
_entry.id   AF-A0A444S9Z4-F1
#
_cell.length_a   1.000
_cell.length_b   1.000
_cell.length_c   1.000
_cell.angle_alpha   90.00
_cell.angle_beta   90.00
_cell.angle_gamma   90.00
#
_symmetry.space_group_name_H-M   'P 1'
#
loop_
_entity.id
_entity.type
_entity.pdbx_description
1 polymer ?
#
loop_
_entity_poly.entity_id
_entity_poly.type
_entity_poly.pdbx_seq_one_letter_code
_entity_poly.pdbx_strand_id
1 'polypeptide(L)'
;MGWLDGWWSDAPKTSDPLASIDPKVREFLQRESPVKYNIASSTPSETKPSTEATAQQAPVDESARPLVPKESLFQDGRYAHLWKGYKPQGEIEAESKTDHEKLMDVLEGYKDRKYNLGRAALENCAIQQEEWINCMKNGAWEDRLQMCRKQVQRFERCYTMQTRLLKALGYKSIVDRPAHVDEDIQMHADSLYVRMIDQEKAIKGAEERGLPAPEFKNIFPKPENAIEPGAELRKSWDEQLDKLPAAERATEEAALRADFQAKAAVAKDVQKLWDEQAAARKAREAGGQTSIAEKVTDIFRFR
;
A
#
# COMPACT_ATOMS: atom_id res chain seq x y z
N MET A 1 1.78 -16.38 -32.90
CA MET A 1 1.22 -16.65 -31.56
C MET A 1 -0.09 -15.89 -31.42
N GLY A 2 -1.15 -16.41 -32.03
CA GLY A 2 -2.49 -15.81 -32.02
C GLY A 2 -3.32 -16.44 -30.92
N TRP A 3 -3.76 -15.64 -29.95
CA TRP A 3 -4.59 -16.08 -28.82
C TRP A 3 -5.91 -15.27 -28.71
N LEU A 4 -6.29 -14.54 -29.76
CA LEU A 4 -7.42 -13.60 -29.72
C LEU A 4 -8.55 -13.86 -30.74
N ASP A 5 -8.52 -14.93 -31.54
CA ASP A 5 -9.57 -15.17 -32.56
C ASP A 5 -10.75 -16.05 -32.08
N GLY A 6 -10.92 -16.26 -30.77
CA GLY A 6 -11.97 -17.14 -30.23
C GLY A 6 -13.22 -16.45 -29.68
N TRP A 7 -13.22 -15.12 -29.49
CA TRP A 7 -14.27 -14.46 -28.69
C TRP A 7 -15.59 -14.26 -29.45
N TRP A 8 -15.58 -14.24 -30.78
CA TRP A 8 -16.79 -13.95 -31.58
C TRP A 8 -17.04 -15.06 -32.60
N SER A 9 -17.54 -16.21 -32.14
CA SER A 9 -18.20 -17.16 -33.04
C SER A 9 -19.41 -17.79 -32.34
N ASP A 10 -20.58 -17.62 -32.96
CA ASP A 10 -21.84 -18.21 -32.53
C ASP A 10 -21.73 -19.73 -32.42
N ALA A 11 -21.94 -20.26 -31.22
CA ALA A 11 -21.98 -21.70 -30.99
C ALA A 11 -23.29 -22.31 -31.52
N PRO A 12 -23.25 -23.41 -32.30
CA PRO A 12 -24.44 -24.20 -32.54
C PRO A 12 -24.86 -24.89 -31.24
N LYS A 13 -26.15 -24.81 -30.92
CA LYS A 13 -26.80 -25.46 -29.77
C LYS A 13 -26.64 -26.99 -29.88
N THR A 14 -25.59 -27.54 -29.30
CA THR A 14 -25.47 -28.98 -29.06
C THR A 14 -25.22 -29.17 -27.57
N SER A 15 -25.95 -30.10 -26.96
CA SER A 15 -26.07 -30.28 -25.52
C SER A 15 -24.87 -30.97 -24.87
N ASP A 16 -23.74 -31.07 -25.57
CA ASP A 16 -22.54 -31.73 -25.06
C ASP A 16 -21.38 -30.73 -24.92
N PRO A 17 -21.12 -30.22 -23.70
CA PRO A 17 -20.07 -29.24 -23.43
C PRO A 17 -18.64 -29.81 -23.60
N LEU A 18 -18.49 -31.12 -23.80
CA LEU A 18 -17.19 -31.76 -24.03
C LEU A 18 -16.85 -31.92 -25.52
N ALA A 19 -17.77 -31.57 -26.44
CA ALA A 19 -17.61 -31.77 -27.88
C ALA A 19 -16.40 -31.03 -28.48
N SER A 20 -16.01 -29.88 -27.91
CA SER A 20 -14.89 -29.05 -28.36
C SER A 20 -13.51 -29.47 -27.83
N ILE A 21 -13.43 -30.53 -27.02
CA ILE A 21 -12.16 -31.02 -26.44
C ILE A 21 -11.54 -32.10 -27.34
N ASP A 22 -10.20 -32.11 -27.44
CA ASP A 22 -9.41 -33.12 -28.18
C ASP A 22 -9.77 -34.55 -27.71
N PRO A 23 -10.08 -35.49 -28.62
CA PRO A 23 -10.54 -36.83 -28.29
C PRO A 23 -9.65 -37.60 -27.31
N LYS A 24 -8.33 -37.40 -27.32
CA LYS A 24 -7.43 -38.05 -26.35
C LYS A 24 -7.64 -37.59 -24.90
N VAL A 25 -7.96 -36.32 -24.71
CA VAL A 25 -8.24 -35.75 -23.38
C VAL A 25 -9.60 -36.21 -22.90
N ARG A 26 -10.57 -36.36 -23.81
CA ARG A 26 -11.88 -36.93 -23.50
C ARG A 26 -11.78 -38.37 -23.00
N GLU A 27 -10.97 -39.20 -23.66
CA GLU A 27 -10.71 -40.58 -23.21
C GLU A 27 -10.02 -40.63 -21.84
N PHE A 28 -9.04 -39.74 -21.61
CA PHE A 28 -8.37 -39.65 -20.31
C PHE A 28 -9.35 -39.26 -19.20
N LEU A 29 -10.17 -38.22 -19.43
CA LEU A 29 -11.19 -37.78 -18.48
C LEU A 29 -12.22 -38.88 -18.22
N GLN A 30 -12.67 -39.62 -19.24
CA GLN A 30 -13.60 -40.74 -19.03
C GLN A 30 -12.97 -41.90 -18.25
N ARG A 31 -11.67 -42.12 -18.38
CA ARG A 31 -10.94 -43.20 -17.71
C ARG A 31 -10.60 -42.87 -16.25
N GLU A 32 -10.28 -41.61 -15.99
CA GLU A 32 -9.74 -41.16 -14.70
C GLU A 32 -10.78 -40.40 -13.85
N SER A 33 -11.88 -39.94 -14.44
CA SER A 33 -12.90 -39.22 -13.65
C SER A 33 -13.72 -40.19 -12.79
N PRO A 34 -13.84 -39.94 -11.48
CA PRO A 34 -14.61 -40.79 -10.58
C PRO A 34 -16.13 -40.64 -10.75
N VAL A 35 -16.61 -39.68 -11.55
CA VAL A 35 -18.03 -39.38 -11.76
C VAL A 35 -18.37 -39.47 -13.25
N LYS A 36 -19.18 -40.46 -13.62
CA LYS A 36 -19.69 -40.60 -15.00
C LYS A 36 -20.78 -39.55 -15.23
N TYR A 37 -20.50 -38.56 -16.07
CA TYR A 37 -21.51 -37.62 -16.56
C TYR A 37 -22.51 -38.35 -17.47
N ASN A 38 -23.70 -38.64 -16.97
CA ASN A 38 -24.85 -39.07 -17.78
C ASN A 38 -25.77 -37.86 -17.99
N ILE A 39 -26.05 -37.53 -19.25
CA ILE A 39 -26.97 -36.45 -19.61
C ILE A 39 -28.40 -36.98 -19.48
N ALA A 40 -28.99 -36.85 -18.30
CA ALA A 40 -30.44 -36.91 -18.15
C ALA A 40 -31.02 -35.53 -18.47
N SER A 41 -31.82 -35.44 -19.54
CA SER A 41 -32.52 -34.23 -19.95
C SER A 41 -33.39 -33.69 -18.80
N SER A 42 -33.03 -32.52 -18.28
CA SER A 42 -33.82 -31.82 -17.26
C SER A 42 -35.06 -31.19 -17.89
N THR A 43 -36.23 -31.62 -17.43
CA THR A 43 -37.49 -30.85 -17.58
C THR A 43 -37.67 -30.05 -16.27
N PRO A 44 -38.04 -28.76 -16.31
CA PRO A 44 -38.14 -27.95 -15.09
C PRO A 44 -39.45 -28.28 -14.36
N SER A 45 -39.36 -28.77 -13.12
CA SER A 45 -40.50 -28.78 -12.19
C SER A 45 -40.35 -27.66 -11.17
N GLU A 46 -41.28 -26.73 -11.28
CA GLU A 46 -41.59 -25.66 -10.35
C GLU A 46 -42.02 -26.27 -9.00
N THR A 47 -41.33 -25.94 -7.91
CA THR A 47 -41.80 -26.26 -6.55
C THR A 47 -41.78 -24.99 -5.70
N LYS A 48 -42.97 -24.66 -5.18
CA LYS A 48 -43.26 -23.53 -4.28
C LYS A 48 -42.53 -23.65 -2.93
N PRO A 49 -42.30 -22.53 -2.22
CA PRO A 49 -41.65 -22.55 -0.92
C PRO A 49 -42.66 -22.92 0.17
N SER A 50 -42.27 -23.84 1.06
CA SER A 50 -42.89 -24.00 2.38
C SER A 50 -41.85 -23.80 3.46
N THR A 51 -42.30 -23.07 4.47
CA THR A 51 -41.67 -22.48 5.64
C THR A 51 -41.02 -23.49 6.60
N GLU A 52 -40.12 -22.94 7.42
CA GLU A 52 -39.62 -23.40 8.73
C GLU A 52 -38.26 -24.11 8.77
N ALA A 53 -37.22 -23.30 8.98
CA ALA A 53 -36.03 -23.69 9.72
C ALA A 53 -35.66 -22.55 10.68
N THR A 54 -35.93 -22.80 11.96
CA THR A 54 -35.62 -21.97 13.12
C THR A 54 -34.18 -21.48 13.09
N ALA A 55 -34.00 -20.16 12.97
CA ALA A 55 -32.73 -19.51 13.24
C ALA A 55 -32.49 -19.50 14.75
N GLN A 56 -31.70 -20.45 15.25
CA GLN A 56 -31.08 -20.32 16.56
C GLN A 56 -29.89 -19.37 16.42
N GLN A 57 -30.09 -18.13 16.85
CA GLN A 57 -29.03 -17.18 17.14
C GLN A 57 -28.20 -17.75 18.29
N ALA A 58 -26.96 -18.15 17.99
CA ALA A 58 -25.95 -18.38 19.02
C ALA A 58 -25.51 -17.02 19.60
N PRO A 59 -25.27 -16.94 20.93
CA PRO A 59 -24.84 -15.70 21.57
C PRO A 59 -23.42 -15.36 21.11
N VAL A 60 -23.19 -14.09 20.79
CA VAL A 60 -21.88 -13.56 20.43
C VAL A 60 -21.08 -13.43 21.73
N ASP A 61 -20.25 -14.42 22.01
CA ASP A 61 -19.34 -14.40 23.14
C ASP A 61 -18.09 -13.59 22.76
N GLU A 62 -17.82 -12.53 23.53
CA GLU A 62 -16.94 -11.40 23.20
C GLU A 62 -15.43 -11.71 23.35
N SER A 63 -15.04 -12.97 23.23
CA SER A 63 -13.66 -13.44 23.44
C SER A 63 -13.16 -14.49 22.44
N ALA A 64 -13.88 -14.68 21.32
CA ALA A 64 -13.59 -15.74 20.37
C ALA A 64 -12.40 -15.42 19.46
N ARG A 65 -11.26 -16.10 19.69
CA ARG A 65 -10.25 -16.26 18.64
C ARG A 65 -10.94 -16.89 17.43
N PRO A 66 -10.70 -16.40 16.20
CA PRO A 66 -11.34 -16.97 15.02
C PRO A 66 -10.99 -18.46 14.92
N LEU A 67 -12.00 -19.33 14.80
CA LEU A 67 -11.82 -20.80 14.75
C LEU A 67 -11.09 -21.25 13.48
N VAL A 68 -11.05 -20.39 12.47
CA VAL A 68 -10.46 -20.62 11.15
C VAL A 68 -9.78 -19.34 10.64
N PRO A 69 -8.78 -19.45 9.74
CA PRO A 69 -8.13 -18.28 9.14
C PRO A 69 -9.08 -17.41 8.30
N LYS A 70 -8.67 -16.17 8.02
CA LYS A 70 -9.45 -15.21 7.20
C LYS A 70 -9.62 -15.68 5.76
N GLU A 71 -8.68 -16.48 5.30
CA GLU A 71 -8.63 -17.12 3.99
C GLU A 71 -9.70 -18.21 3.83
N SER A 72 -10.31 -18.65 4.94
CA SER A 72 -11.40 -19.61 4.90
C SER A 72 -12.71 -18.95 4.47
N LEU A 73 -13.40 -19.59 3.52
CA LEU A 73 -14.72 -19.15 3.07
C LEU A 73 -15.80 -19.33 4.16
N PHE A 74 -15.61 -20.32 5.03
CA PHE A 74 -16.57 -20.69 6.08
C PHE A 74 -16.01 -20.37 7.46
N GLN A 75 -16.34 -19.19 7.95
CA GLN A 75 -15.90 -18.67 9.26
C GLN A 75 -16.57 -19.37 10.47
N ASP A 76 -17.56 -20.23 10.20
CA ASP A 76 -18.32 -21.01 11.19
C ASP A 76 -17.52 -22.15 11.85
N GLY A 77 -16.29 -22.41 11.40
CA GLY A 77 -15.41 -23.42 11.98
C GLY A 77 -15.71 -24.85 11.58
N ARG A 78 -16.70 -25.12 10.70
CA ARG A 78 -17.06 -26.48 10.26
C ARG A 78 -15.86 -27.23 9.65
N TYR A 79 -14.99 -26.50 8.97
CA TYR A 79 -13.79 -27.04 8.32
C TYR A 79 -12.50 -26.74 9.07
N ALA A 80 -12.54 -26.34 10.35
CA ALA A 80 -11.36 -25.98 11.12
C ALA A 80 -10.27 -27.06 11.14
N HIS A 81 -10.66 -28.34 11.06
CA HIS A 81 -9.73 -29.45 11.00
C HIS A 81 -8.84 -29.45 9.74
N LEU A 82 -9.31 -28.94 8.61
CA LEU A 82 -8.54 -28.82 7.36
C LEU A 82 -7.46 -27.74 7.45
N TRP A 83 -7.68 -26.73 8.30
CA TRP A 83 -6.78 -25.58 8.45
C TRP A 83 -5.70 -25.77 9.53
N LYS A 84 -5.70 -26.89 10.26
CA LYS A 84 -4.77 -27.12 11.39
C LYS A 84 -3.28 -27.05 11.01
N GLY A 85 -2.94 -27.39 9.78
CA GLY A 85 -1.57 -27.32 9.24
C GLY A 85 -1.39 -26.26 8.16
N TYR A 86 -2.37 -25.38 7.96
CA TYR A 86 -2.27 -24.33 6.96
C TYR A 86 -1.25 -23.30 7.41
N LYS A 87 -0.26 -23.05 6.54
CA LYS A 87 0.58 -21.86 6.61
C LYS A 87 0.18 -20.95 5.44
N PRO A 88 -0.10 -19.67 5.69
CA PRO A 88 -0.33 -18.73 4.61
C PRO A 88 0.91 -18.62 3.73
N GLN A 89 0.68 -18.40 2.43
CA GLN A 89 1.75 -18.33 1.44
C GLN A 89 2.84 -17.32 1.84
N GLY A 90 2.44 -16.17 2.39
CA GLY A 90 3.39 -15.14 2.85
C GLY A 90 4.32 -15.61 3.97
N GLU A 91 3.88 -16.51 4.85
CA GLU A 91 4.75 -17.09 5.88
C GLU A 91 5.74 -18.08 5.28
N ILE A 92 5.30 -18.92 4.35
CA ILE A 92 6.18 -19.88 3.65
C ILE A 92 7.24 -19.14 2.86
N GLU A 93 6.84 -18.10 2.12
CA GLU A 93 7.76 -17.26 1.37
C GLU A 93 8.75 -16.55 2.31
N ALA A 94 8.28 -15.96 3.41
CA ALA A 94 9.13 -15.31 4.40
C ALA A 94 10.11 -16.28 5.09
N GLU A 95 9.70 -17.54 5.33
CA GLU A 95 10.57 -18.60 5.85
C GLU A 95 11.63 -19.02 4.82
N SER A 96 11.27 -19.08 3.53
CA SER A 96 12.17 -19.51 2.46
C SER A 96 13.17 -18.44 2.01
N LYS A 97 12.89 -17.16 2.30
CA LYS A 97 13.74 -16.04 1.93
C LYS A 97 15.06 -16.04 2.68
N THR A 98 16.14 -15.80 1.94
CA THR A 98 17.45 -15.52 2.51
C THR A 98 17.43 -14.20 3.28
N ASP A 99 18.33 -14.04 4.25
CA ASP A 99 18.42 -12.80 5.02
C ASP A 99 18.71 -11.58 4.13
N HIS A 100 19.44 -11.79 3.03
CA HIS A 100 19.68 -10.74 2.05
C HIS A 100 18.38 -10.31 1.36
N GLU A 101 17.54 -11.26 0.95
CA GLU A 101 16.23 -10.95 0.36
C GLU A 101 15.32 -10.21 1.35
N LYS A 102 15.28 -10.64 2.63
CA LYS A 102 14.52 -9.93 3.67
C LYS A 102 14.98 -8.48 3.85
N LEU A 103 16.29 -8.25 3.83
CA LEU A 103 16.83 -6.89 3.91
C LEU A 103 16.45 -6.07 2.67
N MET A 104 16.51 -6.67 1.48
CA MET A 104 16.13 -6.02 0.24
C MET A 104 14.65 -5.67 0.21
N ASP A 105 13.77 -6.55 0.70
CA ASP A 105 12.33 -6.30 0.82
C ASP A 105 12.03 -5.06 1.67
N VAL A 106 12.71 -4.90 2.81
CA VAL A 106 12.54 -3.72 3.69
C VAL A 106 12.97 -2.43 2.97
N LEU A 107 14.11 -2.47 2.26
CA LEU A 107 14.62 -1.32 1.52
C LEU A 107 13.75 -1.00 0.29
N GLU A 108 13.23 -2.02 -0.39
CA GLU A 108 12.34 -1.89 -1.53
C GLU A 108 10.99 -1.32 -1.11
N GLY A 109 10.38 -1.83 -0.03
CA GLY A 109 9.15 -1.27 0.52
C GLY A 109 9.26 0.22 0.87
N TYR A 110 10.41 0.65 1.40
CA TYR A 110 10.68 2.07 1.65
C TYR A 110 10.81 2.88 0.35
N LYS A 111 11.48 2.35 -0.67
CA LYS A 111 11.61 3.00 -1.99
C LYS A 111 10.26 3.07 -2.71
N ASP A 112 9.47 2.01 -2.65
CA ASP A 112 8.14 1.92 -3.23
C ASP A 112 7.20 2.93 -2.60
N ARG A 113 7.26 3.10 -1.27
CA ARG A 113 6.52 4.17 -0.62
C ARG A 113 6.91 5.54 -1.17
N LYS A 114 8.21 5.82 -1.34
CA LYS A 114 8.69 7.09 -1.92
C LYS A 114 8.22 7.28 -3.36
N TYR A 115 8.26 6.23 -4.17
CA TYR A 115 7.79 6.25 -5.54
C TYR A 115 6.28 6.52 -5.62
N ASN A 116 5.48 5.78 -4.84
CA ASN A 116 4.03 5.94 -4.79
C ASN A 116 3.61 7.30 -4.24
N LEU A 117 4.33 7.87 -3.27
CA LEU A 117 4.13 9.24 -2.80
C LEU A 117 4.29 10.25 -3.94
N GLY A 118 5.37 10.13 -4.72
CA GLY A 118 5.60 11.01 -5.87
C GLY A 118 4.52 10.85 -6.94
N ARG A 119 4.09 9.61 -7.21
CA ARG A 119 3.02 9.34 -8.19
C ARG A 119 1.68 9.94 -7.76
N ALA A 120 1.26 9.71 -6.51
CA ALA A 120 0.02 10.29 -5.98
C ALA A 120 0.05 11.82 -5.94
N ALA A 121 1.21 12.42 -5.63
CA ALA A 121 1.37 13.87 -5.70
C ALA A 121 1.23 14.41 -7.14
N LEU A 122 1.73 13.69 -8.15
CA LEU A 122 1.53 14.05 -9.55
C LEU A 122 0.08 13.92 -9.99
N GLU A 123 -0.62 12.86 -9.55
CA GLU A 123 -2.04 12.65 -9.81
C GLU A 123 -2.88 13.81 -9.24
N ASN A 124 -2.60 14.24 -8.00
CA ASN A 124 -3.28 15.39 -7.41
C ASN A 124 -2.94 16.72 -8.12
N CYS A 125 -1.74 16.85 -8.69
CA CYS A 125 -1.27 18.06 -9.37
C CYS A 125 -1.40 18.02 -10.90
N ALA A 126 -2.22 17.11 -11.43
CA ALA A 126 -2.37 16.90 -12.87
C ALA A 126 -2.81 18.17 -13.60
N ILE A 127 -3.66 19.00 -12.98
CA ILE A 127 -4.15 20.26 -13.56
C ILE A 127 -3.00 21.26 -13.74
N GLN A 128 -2.16 21.45 -12.72
CA GLN A 128 -1.02 22.35 -12.77
C GLN A 128 0.05 21.83 -13.74
N GLN A 129 0.20 20.51 -13.84
CA GLN A 129 1.06 19.87 -14.84
C GLN A 129 0.56 20.15 -16.26
N GLU A 130 -0.75 20.05 -16.48
CA GLU A 130 -1.38 20.38 -17.76
C GLU A 130 -1.17 21.86 -18.11
N GLU A 131 -1.37 22.80 -17.18
CA GLU A 131 -1.11 24.23 -17.38
C GLU A 131 0.33 24.50 -17.85
N TRP A 132 1.31 23.82 -17.24
CA TRP A 132 2.71 23.94 -17.64
C TRP A 132 2.95 23.40 -19.05
N ILE A 133 2.47 22.19 -19.34
CA ILE A 133 2.61 21.57 -20.67
C ILE A 133 1.92 22.42 -21.74
N ASN A 134 0.72 22.92 -21.46
CA ASN A 134 -0.06 23.77 -22.36
C ASN A 134 0.64 25.10 -22.62
N CYS A 135 1.26 25.72 -21.60
CA CYS A 135 2.09 26.90 -21.80
C CYS A 135 3.30 26.63 -22.71
N MET A 136 3.99 25.50 -22.52
CA MET A 136 5.16 25.15 -23.33
C MET A 136 4.79 24.90 -24.81
N LYS A 137 3.61 24.31 -25.06
CA LYS A 137 3.13 23.99 -26.41
C LYS A 137 2.48 25.20 -27.10
N ASN A 138 1.53 25.84 -26.42
CA ASN A 138 0.57 26.79 -26.99
C ASN A 138 0.63 28.18 -26.35
N GLY A 139 1.52 28.42 -25.39
CA GLY A 139 1.62 29.69 -24.66
C GLY A 139 2.19 30.85 -25.48
N ALA A 140 2.08 32.06 -24.92
CA ALA A 140 2.67 33.27 -25.48
C ALA A 140 4.19 33.09 -25.67
N TRP A 141 4.74 33.68 -26.72
CA TRP A 141 6.16 33.53 -27.06
C TRP A 141 7.09 34.01 -25.93
N GLU A 142 6.72 35.11 -25.24
CA GLU A 142 7.46 35.63 -24.09
C GLU A 142 7.49 34.64 -22.91
N ASP A 143 6.35 34.03 -22.58
CA ASP A 143 6.27 33.04 -21.51
C ASP A 143 7.08 31.78 -21.85
N ARG A 144 7.05 31.35 -23.13
CA ARG A 144 7.86 30.22 -23.61
C ARG A 144 9.35 30.51 -23.57
N LEU A 145 9.77 31.74 -23.88
CA LEU A 145 11.17 32.18 -23.75
C LEU A 145 11.66 32.09 -22.30
N GLN A 146 10.76 32.35 -21.35
CA GLN A 146 11.02 32.19 -19.91
C GLN A 146 10.71 30.78 -19.38
N MET A 147 10.57 29.78 -20.26
CA MET A 147 10.28 28.39 -19.89
C MET A 147 9.03 28.23 -19.02
N CYS A 148 8.02 29.07 -19.21
CA CYS A 148 6.76 29.03 -18.47
C CYS A 148 6.95 29.05 -16.95
N ARG A 149 7.90 29.87 -16.46
CA ARG A 149 8.31 29.92 -15.05
C ARG A 149 7.15 30.03 -14.06
N LYS A 150 6.10 30.80 -14.38
CA LYS A 150 4.92 30.96 -13.51
C LYS A 150 4.16 29.64 -13.33
N GLN A 151 3.95 28.91 -14.42
CA GLN A 151 3.27 27.62 -14.44
C GLN A 151 4.13 26.55 -13.76
N VAL A 152 5.44 26.56 -14.01
CA VAL A 152 6.40 25.68 -13.31
C VAL A 152 6.34 25.91 -11.80
N GLN A 153 6.38 27.16 -11.35
CA GLN A 153 6.30 27.48 -9.91
C GLN A 153 4.98 27.02 -9.28
N ARG A 154 3.85 27.11 -10.00
CA ARG A 154 2.57 26.58 -9.53
C ARG A 154 2.60 25.05 -9.39
N PHE A 155 3.15 24.36 -10.39
CA PHE A 155 3.31 22.91 -10.37
C PHE A 155 4.24 22.47 -9.22
N GLU A 156 5.42 23.07 -9.10
CA GLU A 156 6.39 22.75 -8.04
C GLU A 156 5.80 22.97 -6.65
N ARG A 157 5.04 24.05 -6.49
CA ARG A 157 4.34 24.34 -5.24
C ARG A 157 3.26 23.32 -4.92
N CYS A 158 2.43 22.96 -5.90
CA CYS A 158 1.43 21.90 -5.74
C CYS A 158 2.11 20.58 -5.35
N TYR A 159 3.11 20.16 -6.12
CA TYR A 159 3.80 18.89 -5.93
C TYR A 159 4.47 18.79 -4.56
N THR A 160 5.15 19.86 -4.14
CA THR A 160 5.81 19.92 -2.82
C THR A 160 4.79 19.83 -1.70
N MET A 161 3.71 20.62 -1.76
CA MET A 161 2.68 20.60 -0.71
C MET A 161 1.91 19.29 -0.66
N GLN A 162 1.52 18.73 -1.81
CA GLN A 162 0.84 17.43 -1.86
C GLN A 162 1.74 16.33 -1.30
N THR A 163 3.02 16.32 -1.64
CA THR A 163 3.98 15.36 -1.07
C THR A 163 4.04 15.47 0.46
N ARG A 164 4.02 16.69 1.02
CA ARG A 164 4.01 16.91 2.47
C ARG A 164 2.71 16.42 3.11
N LEU A 165 1.57 16.77 2.53
CA LEU A 165 0.25 16.35 3.01
C LEU A 165 0.11 14.82 3.00
N LEU A 166 0.47 14.16 1.90
CA LEU A 166 0.45 12.70 1.79
C LEU A 166 1.37 12.02 2.82
N LYS A 167 2.57 12.57 3.05
CA LYS A 167 3.47 12.09 4.11
C LYS A 167 2.83 12.25 5.49
N ALA A 168 2.29 13.43 5.80
CA ALA A 168 1.68 13.72 7.08
C ALA A 168 0.46 12.84 7.37
N LEU A 169 -0.34 12.51 6.36
CA LEU A 169 -1.48 11.60 6.47
C LEU A 169 -1.10 10.11 6.51
N GLY A 170 0.18 9.78 6.30
CA GLY A 170 0.65 8.40 6.34
C GLY A 170 0.28 7.59 5.10
N TYR A 171 0.19 8.22 3.93
CA TYR A 171 -0.02 7.51 2.65
C TYR A 171 1.02 6.39 2.46
N LYS A 172 0.56 5.17 2.17
CA LYS A 172 1.40 3.97 2.01
C LYS A 172 2.38 3.72 3.16
N SER A 173 2.08 4.18 4.38
CA SER A 173 2.94 3.98 5.57
C SER A 173 2.68 2.66 6.29
N ILE A 174 1.48 2.09 6.13
CA ILE A 174 1.08 0.84 6.79
C ILE A 174 1.13 -0.26 5.74
N VAL A 175 1.86 -1.34 6.05
CA VAL A 175 1.92 -2.55 5.23
C VAL A 175 0.54 -3.21 5.20
N ASP A 176 0.13 -3.70 4.03
CA ASP A 176 -1.17 -4.34 3.79
C ASP A 176 -2.41 -3.46 4.07
N ARG A 177 -2.25 -2.13 4.08
CA ARG A 177 -3.40 -1.22 4.08
C ARG A 177 -4.23 -1.46 2.80
N PRO A 178 -5.56 -1.60 2.90
CA PRO A 178 -6.40 -1.80 1.73
C PRO A 178 -6.37 -0.57 0.82
N ALA A 179 -6.40 -0.80 -0.49
CA ALA A 179 -6.20 0.23 -1.52
C ALA A 179 -7.14 1.45 -1.39
N HIS A 180 -8.43 1.21 -1.09
CA HIS A 180 -9.42 2.28 -0.94
C HIS A 180 -9.06 3.29 0.16
N VAL A 181 -8.39 2.86 1.25
CA VAL A 181 -7.98 3.79 2.32
C VAL A 181 -6.83 4.68 1.86
N ASP A 182 -5.92 4.16 1.05
CA ASP A 182 -4.87 5.00 0.45
C ASP A 182 -5.44 5.99 -0.55
N GLU A 183 -6.44 5.58 -1.35
CA GLU A 183 -7.19 6.47 -2.24
C GLU A 183 -7.92 7.58 -1.46
N ASP A 184 -8.60 7.23 -0.35
CA ASP A 184 -9.23 8.21 0.54
C ASP A 184 -8.21 9.21 1.10
N ILE A 185 -7.02 8.74 1.50
CA ILE A 185 -5.92 9.61 1.95
C ILE A 185 -5.49 10.55 0.83
N GLN A 186 -5.35 10.06 -0.40
CA GLN A 186 -4.96 10.85 -1.55
C GLN A 186 -5.99 11.96 -1.87
N MET A 187 -7.27 11.60 -1.89
CA MET A 187 -8.37 12.55 -2.09
C MET A 187 -8.47 13.55 -0.94
N HIS A 188 -8.24 13.10 0.29
CA HIS A 188 -8.22 13.98 1.44
C HIS A 188 -7.07 14.98 1.39
N ALA A 189 -5.87 14.54 1.00
CA ALA A 189 -4.71 15.42 0.78
C ALA A 189 -5.04 16.52 -0.23
N ASP A 190 -5.72 16.18 -1.33
CA ASP A 190 -6.17 17.18 -2.30
C ASP A 190 -7.18 18.18 -1.72
N SER A 191 -8.16 17.69 -0.96
CA SER A 191 -9.12 18.57 -0.27
C SER A 191 -8.43 19.54 0.71
N LEU A 192 -7.38 19.09 1.40
CA LEU A 192 -6.60 19.93 2.31
C LEU A 192 -5.77 20.97 1.54
N TYR A 193 -5.25 20.60 0.37
CA TYR A 193 -4.53 21.53 -0.49
C TYR A 193 -5.44 22.68 -0.95
N VAL A 194 -6.66 22.38 -1.42
CA VAL A 194 -7.62 23.43 -1.81
C VAL A 194 -7.96 24.35 -0.63
N ARG A 195 -8.21 23.78 0.55
CA ARG A 195 -8.47 24.58 1.77
C ARG A 195 -7.32 25.53 2.10
N MET A 196 -6.07 25.07 1.99
CA MET A 196 -4.89 25.90 2.21
C MET A 196 -4.82 27.07 1.20
N ILE A 197 -5.09 26.81 -0.08
CA ILE A 197 -5.14 27.85 -1.11
C ILE A 197 -6.21 28.90 -0.79
N ASP A 198 -7.37 28.47 -0.30
CA ASP A 198 -8.44 29.39 0.10
C ASP A 198 -8.08 30.20 1.35
N GLN A 199 -7.38 29.58 2.31
CA GLN A 199 -6.84 30.28 3.49
C GLN A 199 -5.85 31.37 3.08
N GLU A 200 -4.94 31.10 2.15
CA GLU A 200 -3.99 32.08 1.65
C GLU A 200 -4.67 33.23 0.91
N LYS A 201 -5.68 32.94 0.09
CA LYS A 201 -6.47 33.98 -0.57
C LYS A 201 -7.20 34.85 0.46
N ALA A 202 -7.73 34.25 1.52
CA ALA A 202 -8.39 34.98 2.60
C ALA A 202 -7.42 35.89 3.37
N ILE A 203 -6.21 35.41 3.67
CA ILE A 203 -5.15 36.20 4.31
C ILE A 203 -4.75 37.38 3.41
N LYS A 204 -4.43 37.12 2.15
CA LYS A 204 -4.08 38.19 1.19
C LYS A 204 -5.18 39.22 1.04
N GLY A 205 -6.44 38.78 0.94
CA GLY A 205 -7.58 39.69 0.88
C GLY A 205 -7.80 40.46 2.19
N ALA A 206 -7.44 39.92 3.35
CA ALA A 206 -7.49 40.64 4.62
C ALA A 206 -6.37 41.71 4.68
N GLU A 207 -5.16 41.35 4.27
CA GLU A 207 -4.01 42.26 4.16
C GLU A 207 -4.29 43.44 3.22
N GLU A 208 -4.83 43.17 2.03
CA GLU A 208 -5.24 44.20 1.05
C GLU A 208 -6.31 45.15 1.61
N ARG A 209 -7.14 44.69 2.55
CA ARG A 209 -8.18 45.48 3.22
C ARG A 209 -7.72 46.11 4.55
N GLY A 210 -6.49 45.85 4.98
CA GLY A 210 -5.97 46.30 6.28
C GLY A 210 -6.67 45.65 7.48
N LEU A 211 -7.30 44.50 7.29
CA LEU A 211 -7.94 43.71 8.35
C LEU A 211 -6.93 42.72 8.95
N PRO A 212 -7.07 42.36 10.25
CA PRO A 212 -6.21 41.34 10.84
C PRO A 212 -6.36 40.00 10.10
N ALA A 213 -5.25 39.29 9.93
CA ALA A 213 -5.24 37.99 9.27
C ALA A 213 -6.12 36.99 10.03
N PRO A 214 -6.98 36.21 9.35
CA PRO A 214 -7.80 35.19 9.98
C PRO A 214 -6.92 34.09 10.60
N GLU A 215 -7.25 33.67 11.81
CA GLU A 215 -6.59 32.54 12.48
C GLU A 215 -7.18 31.22 11.99
N PHE A 216 -6.31 30.28 11.61
CA PHE A 216 -6.71 28.94 11.18
C PHE A 216 -6.21 27.88 12.16
N LYS A 217 -7.07 26.91 12.46
CA LYS A 217 -6.73 25.79 13.35
C LYS A 217 -5.79 24.81 12.65
N ASN A 218 -4.75 24.36 13.35
CA ASN A 218 -3.87 23.29 12.89
C ASN A 218 -4.64 21.98 12.65
N ILE A 219 -4.43 21.40 11.46
CA ILE A 219 -5.17 20.24 10.96
C ILE A 219 -4.51 18.92 11.41
N PHE A 220 -3.20 18.93 11.69
CA PHE A 220 -2.43 17.75 12.04
C PHE A 220 -2.23 17.66 13.56
N PRO A 221 -2.93 16.75 14.26
CA PRO A 221 -2.64 16.49 15.66
C PRO A 221 -1.27 15.83 15.82
N LYS A 222 -0.53 16.20 16.87
CA LYS A 222 0.72 15.52 17.23
C LYS A 222 0.38 14.13 17.80
N PRO A 223 0.95 13.03 17.27
CA PRO A 223 0.68 11.71 17.83
C PRO A 223 1.29 11.57 19.23
N GLU A 224 0.53 10.98 20.17
CA GLU A 224 0.90 10.88 21.60
C GLU A 224 2.15 10.01 21.84
N ASN A 225 2.37 8.98 21.02
CA ASN A 225 3.50 8.03 21.13
C ASN A 225 4.57 8.22 20.03
N ALA A 226 4.78 9.45 19.59
CA ALA A 226 5.76 9.76 18.55
C ALA A 226 7.20 9.53 19.06
N ILE A 227 8.03 8.88 18.24
CA ILE A 227 9.48 8.87 18.45
C ILE A 227 9.99 10.30 18.18
N GLU A 228 10.63 10.91 19.16
CA GLU A 228 11.19 12.25 19.02
C GLU A 228 12.59 12.20 18.41
N PRO A 229 12.93 13.14 17.50
CA PRO A 229 14.28 13.23 16.93
C PRO A 229 15.29 13.70 17.98
N GLY A 230 16.56 13.33 17.79
CA GLY A 230 17.67 13.86 18.58
C GLY A 230 17.81 15.38 18.42
N ALA A 231 18.47 16.04 19.38
CA ALA A 231 18.54 17.51 19.45
C ALA A 231 19.13 18.19 18.20
N GLU A 232 20.13 17.58 17.56
CA GLU A 232 20.75 18.10 16.33
C GLU A 232 19.77 18.04 15.14
N LEU A 233 19.08 16.92 14.98
CA LEU A 233 18.06 16.77 13.95
C LEU A 233 16.87 17.69 14.19
N ARG A 234 16.51 17.93 15.46
CA ARG A 234 15.45 18.90 15.79
C ARG A 234 15.84 20.32 15.39
N LYS A 235 17.08 20.74 15.64
CA LYS A 235 17.59 22.06 15.21
C LYS A 235 17.53 22.23 13.69
N SER A 236 17.89 21.18 12.93
CA SER A 236 17.82 21.28 11.46
C SER A 236 16.37 21.34 10.96
N TRP A 237 15.43 20.69 11.64
CA TRP A 237 13.99 20.85 11.34
C TRP A 237 13.53 22.27 11.63
N ASP A 238 13.90 22.84 12.77
CA ASP A 238 13.50 24.19 13.14
C ASP A 238 14.05 25.22 12.15
N GLU A 239 15.30 25.09 11.70
CA GLU A 239 15.88 25.94 10.65
C GLU A 239 15.16 25.81 9.30
N GLN A 240 14.70 24.61 8.95
CA GLN A 240 13.91 24.38 7.73
C GLN A 240 12.51 25.03 7.84
N LEU A 241 11.88 24.91 9.00
CA LEU A 241 10.56 25.47 9.26
C LEU A 241 10.57 27.00 9.30
N ASP A 242 11.66 27.60 9.77
CA ASP A 242 11.82 29.07 9.79
C ASP A 242 11.89 29.69 8.38
N LYS A 243 12.37 28.92 7.39
CA LYS A 243 12.41 29.35 5.98
C LYS A 243 11.04 29.31 5.31
N LEU A 244 10.04 28.67 5.93
CA LEU A 244 8.71 28.49 5.37
C LEU A 244 7.70 29.54 5.90
N PRO A 245 6.72 29.91 5.06
CA PRO A 245 5.58 30.72 5.50
C PRO A 245 4.84 30.05 6.66
N ALA A 246 4.29 30.85 7.58
CA ALA A 246 3.62 30.34 8.79
C ALA A 246 2.52 29.31 8.49
N ALA A 247 1.78 29.48 7.38
CA ALA A 247 0.73 28.55 6.95
C ALA A 247 1.26 27.15 6.57
N GLU A 248 2.50 27.06 6.07
CA GLU A 248 3.08 25.78 5.61
C GLU A 248 3.83 25.03 6.72
N ARG A 249 4.25 25.72 7.79
CA ARG A 249 5.11 25.13 8.84
C ARG A 249 4.48 23.93 9.53
N ALA A 250 3.18 24.00 9.86
CA ALA A 250 2.51 22.91 10.55
C ALA A 250 2.45 21.63 9.69
N THR A 251 2.18 21.79 8.39
CA THR A 251 2.16 20.70 7.43
C THR A 251 3.55 20.11 7.22
N GLU A 252 4.57 20.97 7.09
CA GLU A 252 5.95 20.49 6.95
C GLU A 252 6.45 19.78 8.20
N GLU A 253 6.16 20.31 9.39
CA GLU A 253 6.57 19.68 10.65
C GLU A 253 5.89 18.30 10.81
N ALA A 254 4.61 18.19 10.45
CA ALA A 254 3.90 16.91 10.43
C ALA A 254 4.51 15.93 9.42
N ALA A 255 4.88 16.41 8.21
CA ALA A 255 5.53 15.60 7.19
C ALA A 255 6.93 15.11 7.61
N LEU A 256 7.74 15.99 8.22
CA LEU A 256 9.07 15.65 8.76
C LEU A 256 8.97 14.59 9.86
N ARG A 257 8.01 14.75 10.77
CA ARG A 257 7.74 13.75 11.81
C ARG A 257 7.33 12.40 11.20
N ALA A 258 6.41 12.39 10.25
CA ALA A 258 5.96 11.16 9.61
C ALA A 258 7.09 10.45 8.83
N ASP A 259 7.96 11.22 8.17
CA ASP A 259 9.14 10.68 7.50
C ASP A 259 10.15 10.09 8.49
N PHE A 260 10.37 10.77 9.62
CA PHE A 260 11.24 10.29 10.69
C PHE A 260 10.72 8.99 11.31
N GLN A 261 9.42 8.91 11.61
CA GLN A 261 8.81 7.70 12.14
C GLN A 261 8.95 6.52 11.18
N ALA A 262 8.75 6.76 9.88
CA ALA A 262 8.94 5.72 8.87
C ALA A 262 10.40 5.25 8.77
N LYS A 263 11.37 6.18 8.84
CA LYS A 263 12.80 5.83 8.88
C LYS A 263 13.15 5.06 10.15
N ALA A 264 12.60 5.44 11.30
CA ALA A 264 12.81 4.75 12.56
C ALA A 264 12.24 3.33 12.54
N ALA A 265 11.07 3.13 11.92
CA ALA A 265 10.49 1.80 11.70
C ALA A 265 11.40 0.92 10.82
N VAL A 266 11.86 1.44 9.68
CA VAL A 266 12.81 0.74 8.80
C VAL A 266 14.10 0.38 9.54
N ALA A 267 14.66 1.31 10.31
CA ALA A 267 15.88 1.06 11.10
C ALA A 267 15.66 -0.05 12.14
N LYS A 268 14.49 -0.09 12.79
CA LYS A 268 14.13 -1.14 13.73
C LYS A 268 14.00 -2.51 13.04
N ASP A 269 13.40 -2.55 11.86
CA ASP A 269 13.25 -3.80 11.10
C ASP A 269 14.61 -4.35 10.63
N VAL A 270 15.50 -3.47 10.16
CA VAL A 270 16.88 -3.86 9.81
C VAL A 270 17.66 -4.34 11.04
N GLN A 271 17.54 -3.65 12.17
CA GLN A 271 18.20 -4.08 13.41
C GLN A 271 17.72 -5.47 13.85
N LYS A 272 16.40 -5.71 13.77
CA LYS A 272 15.81 -7.01 14.10
C LYS A 272 16.39 -8.13 13.21
N LEU A 273 16.51 -7.90 11.90
CA LEU A 273 17.13 -8.87 10.98
C LEU A 273 18.59 -9.16 11.33
N TRP A 274 19.36 -8.14 11.72
CA TRP A 274 20.75 -8.33 12.16
C TRP A 274 20.86 -9.10 13.48
N ASP A 275 19.97 -8.84 14.43
CA ASP A 275 19.92 -9.55 15.70
C ASP A 275 19.55 -11.02 15.50
N GLU A 276 18.58 -11.32 14.62
CA GLU A 276 18.21 -12.68 14.20
C GLU A 276 19.41 -13.41 13.56
N GLN A 277 20.17 -12.74 12.68
CA GLN A 277 21.40 -13.29 12.11
C GLN A 277 22.48 -13.56 13.16
N ALA A 278 22.66 -12.67 14.13
CA ALA A 278 23.60 -12.86 15.22
C ALA A 278 23.20 -14.06 16.11
N ALA A 279 21.90 -14.19 16.41
CA ALA A 279 21.37 -15.32 17.17
C ALA A 279 21.53 -16.66 16.43
N ALA A 280 21.21 -16.70 15.12
CA ALA A 280 21.37 -17.88 14.29
C ALA A 280 22.84 -18.31 14.17
N ARG A 281 23.78 -17.36 14.09
CA ARG A 281 25.22 -17.65 14.14
C ARG A 281 25.63 -18.29 15.47
N LYS A 282 25.25 -17.68 16.60
CA LYS A 282 25.54 -18.22 17.94
C LYS A 282 24.96 -19.62 18.15
N ALA A 283 23.76 -19.90 17.62
CA ALA A 283 23.16 -21.22 17.68
C ALA A 283 23.97 -22.26 16.89
N ARG A 284 24.51 -21.89 15.70
CA ARG A 284 25.40 -22.75 14.90
C ARG A 284 26.75 -22.97 15.57
N GLU A 285 27.29 -21.97 16.25
CA GLU A 285 28.49 -22.08 17.10
C GLU A 285 28.27 -23.08 18.24
N ALA A 286 27.19 -22.93 19.01
CA ALA A 286 26.86 -23.82 20.11
C ALA A 286 26.57 -25.27 19.65
N GLY A 287 25.99 -25.43 18.46
CA GLY A 287 25.72 -26.74 17.84
C GLY A 287 26.93 -27.37 17.13
N GLY A 288 28.09 -26.72 17.11
CA GLY A 288 29.30 -27.22 16.43
C GLY A 288 29.22 -27.21 14.89
N GLN A 289 28.25 -26.53 14.30
CA GLN A 289 27.98 -26.45 12.86
C GLN A 289 28.55 -25.15 12.24
N THR A 290 29.70 -24.69 12.71
CA THR A 290 30.35 -23.48 12.17
C THR A 290 30.96 -23.77 10.81
N SER A 291 30.65 -22.90 9.83
CA SER A 291 31.23 -23.03 8.50
C SER A 291 32.72 -22.65 8.51
N ILE A 292 33.49 -23.18 7.56
CA ILE A 292 34.93 -22.88 7.43
C ILE A 292 35.15 -21.38 7.18
N ALA A 293 34.26 -20.74 6.41
CA ALA A 293 34.31 -19.30 6.14
C ALA A 293 34.12 -18.46 7.41
N GLU A 294 33.24 -18.90 8.32
CA GLU A 294 33.01 -18.24 9.62
C GLU A 294 34.20 -18.37 10.56
N LYS A 295 34.83 -19.56 10.61
CA LYS A 295 36.06 -19.76 11.39
C LYS A 295 37.20 -18.86 10.91
N VAL A 296 37.32 -18.67 9.59
CA VAL A 296 38.34 -17.79 9.00
C VAL A 296 38.04 -16.32 9.31
N THR A 297 36.78 -15.89 9.17
CA THR A 297 36.41 -14.49 9.47
C THR A 297 36.57 -14.13 10.94
N ASP A 298 36.30 -15.05 11.87
CA ASP A 298 36.58 -14.84 13.30
C ASP A 298 38.06 -14.68 13.59
N ILE A 299 38.93 -15.47 12.94
CA ILE A 299 40.39 -15.33 13.09
C ILE A 299 40.87 -13.93 12.63
N PHE A 300 40.28 -13.38 11.58
CA PHE A 300 40.63 -12.03 11.08
C PHE A 300 39.98 -10.88 11.86
N ARG A 301 38.95 -11.14 12.67
CA ARG A 301 38.29 -10.12 13.51
C ARG A 301 39.03 -9.84 14.82
N PHE A 302 39.85 -10.79 15.29
CA PHE A 302 40.63 -10.71 16.52
C PHE A 302 42.07 -10.19 16.31
N ARG A 303 42.36 -9.58 15.16
CA ARG A 303 43.67 -8.99 14.84
C ARG A 303 43.59 -7.51 14.53
#